data_AF-A0A943NUU9-F1
#
_entry.id   AF-A0A943NUU9-F1
#
_cell.length_a   1.000
_cell.length_b   1.000
_cell.length_c   1.000
_cell.angle_alpha   90.00
_cell.angle_beta   90.00
_cell.angle_gamma   90.00
#
_symmetry.space_group_name_H-M   'P 1'
#
loop_
_entity.id
_entity.type
_entity.pdbx_description
1 polymer ?
#
loop_
_entity_poly.entity_id
_entity_poly.type
_entity_poly.pdbx_seq_one_letter_code
_entity_poly.pdbx_strand_id
1 'polypeptide(L)'
;MSFLTYQVLALKEFILTAGIMAAVLMILFLAMAVRPKRGAAHYGIQALFFCQTWKESVYLSADVLQLAFAVSCLVCRTELQTVHILTAGALCLIKLAALPYGISFLTDLLYTAFLILSLLASSLLRGFMGQASFDPWLMAVYWMLQIFILEYAVYDFLHSFQMLLGRNSLERHARQKKERWKRKKQILKEREETYG
;
A
#
# COMPACT_ATOMS: atom_id res chain seq x y z
N MET A 1 17.87 -2.28 -30.62
CA MET A 1 17.40 -2.56 -29.24
C MET A 1 16.01 -3.17 -29.31
N SER A 2 15.71 -4.20 -28.52
CA SER A 2 14.38 -4.82 -28.52
C SER A 2 13.37 -3.93 -27.77
N PHE A 3 12.10 -4.02 -28.12
CA PHE A 3 11.02 -3.27 -27.47
C PHE A 3 11.02 -3.44 -25.93
N LEU A 4 11.33 -4.66 -25.45
CA LEU A 4 11.51 -4.96 -24.03
C LEU A 4 12.63 -4.16 -23.37
N THR A 5 13.76 -3.96 -24.04
CA THR A 5 14.89 -3.21 -23.45
C THR A 5 14.51 -1.75 -23.21
N TYR A 6 13.69 -1.16 -24.09
CA TYR A 6 13.19 0.21 -23.93
C TYR A 6 12.25 0.36 -22.74
N GLN A 7 11.33 -0.59 -22.54
CA GLN A 7 10.40 -0.58 -21.41
C GLN A 7 11.11 -0.76 -20.06
N VAL A 8 12.10 -1.66 -20.00
CA VAL A 8 12.93 -1.83 -18.79
C VAL A 8 13.74 -0.58 -18.50
N LEU A 9 14.28 0.07 -19.52
CA LEU A 9 15.02 1.32 -19.36
C LEU A 9 14.13 2.47 -18.85
N ALA A 10 12.86 2.49 -19.27
CA ALA A 10 11.88 3.45 -18.75
C ALA A 10 11.61 3.25 -17.24
N LEU A 11 11.63 2.00 -16.75
CA LEU A 11 11.39 1.65 -15.35
C LEU A 11 12.65 1.67 -14.46
N LYS A 12 13.82 2.03 -14.99
CA LYS A 12 15.10 1.94 -14.24
C LYS A 12 15.07 2.68 -12.90
N GLU A 13 14.45 3.86 -12.86
CA GLU A 13 14.35 4.69 -11.66
C GLU A 13 13.44 4.05 -10.61
N PHE A 14 12.36 3.42 -11.07
CA PHE A 14 11.46 2.65 -10.21
C PHE A 14 12.15 1.41 -9.64
N ILE A 15 12.90 0.68 -10.46
CA ILE A 15 13.64 -0.51 -10.01
C ILE A 15 14.70 -0.10 -8.96
N LEU A 16 15.41 1.01 -9.18
CA LEU A 16 16.42 1.51 -8.25
C LEU A 16 15.79 1.90 -6.91
N THR A 17 14.72 2.68 -6.93
CA THR A 17 14.02 3.15 -5.72
C THR A 17 13.35 2.01 -4.96
N ALA A 18 12.74 1.05 -5.66
CA ALA A 18 12.21 -0.17 -5.06
C ALA A 18 13.33 -1.01 -4.40
N GLY A 19 14.49 -1.12 -5.05
CA GLY A 19 15.67 -1.79 -4.48
C GLY A 19 16.20 -1.13 -3.21
N ILE A 20 16.30 0.20 -3.21
CA ILE A 20 16.71 0.98 -2.02
C ILE A 20 15.70 0.80 -0.88
N MET A 21 14.40 0.92 -1.16
CA MET A 21 13.34 0.70 -0.18
C MET A 21 13.39 -0.72 0.41
N ALA A 22 13.59 -1.74 -0.42
CA ALA A 22 13.74 -3.13 0.02
C ALA A 22 14.98 -3.31 0.91
N ALA A 23 16.12 -2.69 0.55
CA ALA A 23 17.33 -2.73 1.36
C ALA A 23 17.13 -2.05 2.73
N VAL A 24 16.47 -0.88 2.76
CA VAL A 24 16.13 -0.17 4.01
C VAL A 24 15.23 -1.05 4.88
N LEU A 25 14.19 -1.65 4.32
CA LEU A 25 13.31 -2.57 5.04
C LEU A 25 14.06 -3.79 5.58
N MET A 26 14.99 -4.35 4.81
CA MET A 26 15.82 -5.48 5.23
C MET A 26 16.75 -5.10 6.39
N ILE A 27 17.37 -3.92 6.34
CA ILE A 27 18.22 -3.40 7.42
C ILE A 27 17.39 -3.14 8.68
N LEU A 28 16.20 -2.54 8.54
CA LEU A 28 15.27 -2.32 9.65
C LEU A 28 14.84 -3.65 10.27
N PHE A 29 14.54 -4.65 9.45
CA PHE A 29 14.21 -6.00 9.91
C PHE A 29 15.38 -6.62 10.69
N LEU A 30 16.60 -6.56 10.16
CA LEU A 30 17.80 -7.10 10.81
C LEU A 30 18.08 -6.38 12.14
N ALA A 31 17.96 -5.05 12.16
CA ALA A 31 18.13 -4.23 13.36
C ALA A 31 17.07 -4.56 14.44
N MET A 32 15.86 -4.92 14.04
CA MET A 32 14.82 -5.38 14.97
C MET A 32 15.02 -6.83 15.42
N ALA A 33 15.59 -7.70 14.57
CA ALA A 33 15.89 -9.10 14.92
C ALA A 33 17.06 -9.22 15.92
N VAL A 34 18.08 -8.36 15.79
CA VAL A 34 19.31 -8.43 16.61
C VAL A 34 19.13 -7.80 18.00
N ARG A 35 18.18 -6.87 18.20
CA ARG A 35 17.98 -6.24 19.51
C ARG A 35 17.07 -7.09 20.42
N PRO A 36 17.56 -7.61 21.56
CA PRO A 36 16.68 -8.20 22.57
C PRO A 36 15.83 -7.09 23.19
N LYS A 37 14.51 -7.11 22.97
CA LYS A 37 13.62 -6.07 23.50
C LYS A 37 12.51 -6.64 24.38
N ARG A 38 12.41 -6.11 25.60
CA ARG A 38 11.34 -6.33 26.57
C ARG A 38 10.16 -5.39 26.24
N GLY A 39 8.99 -5.93 25.90
CA GLY A 39 7.73 -5.16 25.80
C GLY A 39 6.79 -5.60 24.67
N ALA A 40 5.48 -5.66 24.96
CA ALA A 40 4.42 -6.17 24.07
C ALA A 40 4.28 -5.45 22.71
N ALA A 41 4.59 -4.14 22.65
CA ALA A 41 4.50 -3.36 21.41
C ALA A 41 5.58 -3.76 20.37
N HIS A 42 6.76 -4.20 20.82
CA HIS A 42 7.83 -4.66 19.93
C HIS A 42 7.56 -6.06 19.36
N TYR A 43 6.85 -6.91 20.11
CA TYR A 43 6.33 -8.18 19.58
C TYR A 43 5.31 -7.96 18.47
N GLY A 44 4.54 -6.88 18.49
CA GLY A 44 3.53 -6.59 17.45
C GLY A 44 4.11 -6.38 16.06
N ILE A 45 5.22 -5.64 15.96
CA ILE A 45 5.89 -5.36 14.67
C ILE A 45 6.65 -6.60 14.16
N GLN A 46 7.30 -7.36 15.04
CA GLN A 46 7.90 -8.65 14.66
C GLN A 46 6.84 -9.69 14.28
N ALA A 47 5.71 -9.76 14.99
CA ALA A 47 4.59 -10.63 14.63
C ALA A 47 3.97 -10.25 13.27
N LEU A 48 4.09 -8.99 12.86
CA LEU A 48 3.66 -8.55 11.54
C LEU A 48 4.55 -9.14 10.43
N PHE A 49 5.84 -9.37 10.67
CA PHE A 49 6.72 -10.06 9.71
C PHE A 49 6.68 -11.59 9.84
N PHE A 50 6.47 -12.14 11.04
CA PHE A 50 6.55 -13.59 11.31
C PHE A 50 5.19 -14.33 11.34
N CYS A 51 4.06 -13.64 11.53
CA CYS A 51 2.73 -14.25 11.65
C CYS A 51 1.74 -13.82 10.55
N GLN A 52 2.24 -13.25 9.45
CA GLN A 52 1.40 -12.89 8.31
C GLN A 52 1.10 -14.09 7.42
N THR A 53 -0.13 -14.12 6.91
CA THR A 53 -0.51 -15.03 5.83
C THR A 53 0.13 -14.60 4.50
N TRP A 54 0.34 -15.54 3.57
CA TRP A 54 0.96 -15.24 2.27
C TRP A 54 0.28 -14.08 1.52
N LYS A 55 -1.06 -13.97 1.64
CA LYS A 55 -1.84 -12.88 1.04
C LYS A 55 -1.52 -11.52 1.65
N GLU A 56 -1.36 -11.44 2.96
CA GLU A 56 -1.02 -10.19 3.66
C GLU A 56 0.39 -9.72 3.32
N SER A 57 1.34 -10.66 3.19
CA SER A 57 2.70 -10.35 2.76
C SER A 57 2.72 -9.80 1.33
N VAL A 58 1.93 -10.38 0.41
CA VAL A 58 1.77 -9.86 -0.96
C VAL A 58 1.10 -8.48 -0.96
N TYR A 59 0.06 -8.27 -0.15
CA TYR A 59 -0.60 -6.98 -0.01
C TYR A 59 0.37 -5.89 0.49
N LEU A 60 1.11 -6.17 1.57
CA LEU A 60 2.11 -5.25 2.11
C LEU A 60 3.23 -4.97 1.11
N SER A 61 3.69 -6.00 0.39
CA SER A 61 4.73 -5.84 -0.63
C SER A 61 4.26 -4.98 -1.80
N ALA A 62 3.02 -5.17 -2.27
CA ALA A 62 2.42 -4.34 -3.32
C ALA A 62 2.28 -2.89 -2.87
N ASP A 63 1.92 -2.67 -1.60
CA ASP A 63 1.79 -1.34 -1.01
C ASP A 63 3.13 -0.62 -0.88
N VAL A 64 4.18 -1.32 -0.42
CA VAL A 64 5.56 -0.82 -0.41
C VAL A 64 6.04 -0.47 -1.83
N LEU A 65 5.73 -1.32 -2.82
CA LEU A 65 6.07 -1.07 -4.22
C LEU A 65 5.32 0.15 -4.77
N GLN A 66 4.07 0.36 -4.39
CA GLN A 66 3.27 1.51 -4.79
C GLN A 66 3.81 2.82 -4.18
N LEU A 67 4.24 2.78 -2.93
CA LEU A 67 4.96 3.89 -2.29
C LEU A 67 6.31 4.16 -2.98
N ALA A 68 7.09 3.11 -3.25
CA ALA A 68 8.36 3.23 -3.97
C ALA A 68 8.16 3.83 -5.37
N PHE A 69 7.09 3.44 -6.06
CA PHE A 69 6.69 4.02 -7.35
C PHE A 69 6.38 5.51 -7.25
N ALA A 70 5.56 5.91 -6.27
CA ALA A 70 5.24 7.33 -6.05
C ALA A 70 6.51 8.15 -5.75
N VAL A 71 7.39 7.64 -4.86
CA VAL A 71 8.66 8.28 -4.54
C VAL A 71 9.57 8.35 -5.77
N SER A 72 9.63 7.30 -6.59
CA SER A 72 10.39 7.31 -7.85
C SER A 72 9.92 8.41 -8.79
N CYS A 73 8.60 8.54 -8.98
CA CYS A 73 8.02 9.55 -9.86
C CYS A 73 8.29 10.97 -9.36
N LEU A 74 8.22 11.19 -8.05
CA LEU A 74 8.43 12.51 -7.45
C LEU A 74 9.91 12.93 -7.40
N VAL A 75 10.79 12.03 -6.98
CA VAL A 75 12.21 12.31 -6.72
C VAL A 75 13.04 12.22 -8.01
N CYS A 76 12.91 11.13 -8.76
CA CYS A 76 13.66 10.95 -10.02
C CYS A 76 13.05 11.77 -11.16
N ARG A 77 11.90 12.43 -10.92
CA ARG A 77 11.22 13.26 -11.92
C ARG A 77 11.03 12.48 -13.23
N THR A 78 10.55 11.25 -13.14
CA THR A 78 10.28 10.43 -14.33
C THR A 78 9.05 10.94 -15.06
N GLU A 79 9.15 11.07 -16.38
CA GLU A 79 7.97 11.32 -17.22
C GLU A 79 7.09 10.07 -17.24
N LEU A 80 5.82 10.24 -16.89
CA LEU A 80 4.88 9.12 -16.86
C LEU A 80 4.55 8.63 -18.27
N GLN A 81 5.26 7.60 -18.69
CA GLN A 81 4.94 6.83 -19.89
C GLN A 81 3.86 5.76 -19.60
N THR A 82 3.23 5.23 -20.65
CA THR A 82 2.21 4.17 -20.57
C THR A 82 2.65 2.97 -19.72
N VAL A 83 3.94 2.62 -19.75
CA VAL A 83 4.52 1.53 -18.95
C VAL A 83 4.33 1.78 -17.45
N HIS A 84 4.52 3.01 -16.98
CA HIS A 84 4.36 3.38 -15.58
C HIS A 84 2.89 3.26 -15.12
N ILE A 85 1.95 3.65 -15.99
CA ILE A 85 0.51 3.51 -15.73
C ILE A 85 0.13 2.02 -15.66
N LEU A 86 0.67 1.20 -16.57
CA LEU A 86 0.47 -0.25 -16.56
C LEU A 86 1.05 -0.89 -15.29
N THR A 87 2.23 -0.46 -14.84
CA THR A 87 2.84 -0.95 -13.60
C THR A 87 1.99 -0.57 -12.38
N ALA A 88 1.54 0.69 -12.28
CA ALA A 88 0.67 1.12 -11.18
C ALA A 88 -0.68 0.38 -11.20
N GLY A 89 -1.26 0.17 -12.37
CA GLY A 89 -2.47 -0.64 -12.55
C GLY A 89 -2.27 -2.10 -12.16
N ALA A 90 -1.14 -2.71 -12.53
CA ALA A 90 -0.80 -4.07 -12.14
C ALA A 90 -0.60 -4.20 -10.62
N LEU A 91 0.09 -3.24 -9.98
CA LEU A 91 0.24 -3.19 -8.52
C LEU A 91 -1.12 -3.07 -7.83
N CYS A 92 -2.01 -2.24 -8.36
CA CYS A 92 -3.39 -2.12 -7.89
C CYS A 92 -4.13 -3.47 -7.96
N LEU A 93 -4.07 -4.16 -9.10
CA LEU A 93 -4.72 -5.46 -9.27
C LEU A 93 -4.15 -6.53 -8.31
N ILE A 94 -2.84 -6.52 -8.07
CA ILE A 94 -2.19 -7.41 -7.11
C ILE A 94 -2.66 -7.09 -5.68
N LYS A 95 -2.67 -5.80 -5.29
CA LYS A 95 -3.18 -5.32 -3.99
C LYS A 95 -4.65 -5.74 -3.79
N LEU A 96 -5.48 -5.59 -4.84
CA LEU A 96 -6.90 -5.99 -4.87
C LEU A 96 -7.11 -7.52 -4.81
N ALA A 97 -6.27 -8.31 -5.47
CA ALA A 97 -6.34 -9.78 -5.42
C ALA A 97 -5.88 -10.34 -4.06
N ALA A 98 -4.96 -9.64 -3.41
CA ALA A 98 -4.41 -9.99 -2.10
C ALA A 98 -5.22 -9.41 -0.91
N LEU A 99 -6.28 -8.64 -1.19
CA LEU A 99 -7.05 -7.94 -0.17
C LEU A 99 -7.70 -8.93 0.81
N PRO A 100 -7.48 -8.76 2.13
CA PRO A 100 -8.03 -9.67 3.13
C PRO A 100 -9.55 -9.52 3.36
N TYR A 101 -10.18 -8.41 2.91
CA TYR A 101 -11.61 -8.13 3.12
C TYR A 101 -12.26 -7.36 1.95
N GLY A 102 -13.48 -7.75 1.57
CA GLY A 102 -14.20 -7.15 0.43
C GLY A 102 -14.74 -5.72 0.62
N ILE A 103 -14.72 -5.18 1.86
CA ILE A 103 -15.34 -3.87 2.16
C ILE A 103 -14.39 -2.69 1.81
N SER A 104 -13.07 -2.94 1.69
CA SER A 104 -12.06 -1.91 1.36
C SER A 104 -11.59 -1.94 -0.10
N PHE A 105 -12.22 -2.75 -0.96
CA PHE A 105 -11.85 -2.84 -2.37
C PHE A 105 -12.04 -1.49 -3.09
N LEU A 106 -13.20 -0.85 -2.88
CA LEU A 106 -13.52 0.42 -3.54
C LEU A 106 -12.62 1.55 -3.03
N THR A 107 -12.30 1.56 -1.73
CA THR A 107 -11.42 2.57 -1.14
C THR A 107 -10.00 2.42 -1.69
N ASP A 108 -9.42 1.22 -1.71
CA ASP A 108 -8.06 1.00 -2.23
C ASP A 108 -7.95 1.30 -3.73
N LEU A 109 -9.00 0.99 -4.49
CA LEU A 109 -9.09 1.36 -5.90
C LEU A 109 -9.12 2.88 -6.08
N LEU A 110 -9.93 3.60 -5.30
CA LEU A 110 -9.99 5.06 -5.32
C LEU A 110 -8.65 5.68 -4.90
N TYR A 111 -8.01 5.15 -3.85
CA TYR A 111 -6.71 5.61 -3.40
C TYR A 111 -5.67 5.52 -4.52
N THR A 112 -5.62 4.36 -5.19
CA THR A 112 -4.69 4.12 -6.29
C THR A 112 -5.01 4.96 -7.52
N ALA A 113 -6.29 5.09 -7.89
CA ALA A 113 -6.70 5.93 -9.02
C ALA A 113 -6.35 7.40 -8.80
N PHE A 114 -6.58 7.92 -7.59
CA PHE A 114 -6.25 9.29 -7.24
C PHE A 114 -4.73 9.54 -7.24
N LEU A 115 -3.93 8.57 -6.78
CA LEU A 115 -2.48 8.65 -6.84
C LEU A 115 -1.97 8.71 -8.29
N ILE A 116 -2.50 7.86 -9.17
CA ILE A 116 -2.15 7.87 -10.61
C ILE A 116 -2.55 9.19 -11.27
N LEU A 117 -3.77 9.68 -11.01
CA LEU A 117 -4.25 10.94 -11.57
C LEU A 117 -3.42 12.14 -11.11
N SER A 118 -3.05 12.17 -9.84
CA SER A 118 -2.24 13.25 -9.27
C SER A 118 -0.81 13.24 -9.83
N LEU A 119 -0.22 12.06 -9.99
CA LEU A 119 1.07 11.88 -10.66
C LEU A 119 1.01 12.33 -12.13
N LEU A 120 -0.07 12.00 -12.85
CA LEU A 120 -0.28 12.44 -14.22
C LEU A 120 -0.41 13.97 -14.32
N ALA A 121 -1.19 14.58 -13.41
CA ALA A 121 -1.33 16.04 -13.33
C ALA A 121 0.02 16.72 -13.06
N SER A 122 0.83 16.16 -12.15
CA SER A 122 2.19 16.63 -11.88
C SER A 122 3.08 16.53 -13.12
N SER A 123 2.98 15.45 -13.89
CA SER A 123 3.74 15.26 -15.14
C SER A 123 3.34 16.28 -16.21
N LEU A 124 2.05 16.53 -16.38
CA LEU A 124 1.53 17.52 -17.33
C LEU A 124 1.97 18.94 -16.95
N LEU A 125 1.84 19.31 -15.68
CA LEU A 125 2.24 20.63 -15.18
C LEU A 125 3.74 20.88 -15.44
N ARG A 126 4.57 19.85 -15.28
CA ARG A 126 5.99 19.92 -15.62
C ARG A 126 6.24 20.08 -17.12
N GLY A 127 5.50 19.37 -17.95
CA GLY A 127 5.55 19.56 -19.41
C GLY A 127 5.23 21.01 -19.80
N PHE A 128 4.21 21.61 -19.19
CA PHE A 128 3.87 23.02 -19.39
C PHE A 128 4.99 23.96 -18.91
N MET A 129 5.59 23.73 -17.74
CA MET A 129 6.74 24.52 -17.25
C MET A 129 7.96 24.44 -18.19
N GLY A 130 8.15 23.32 -18.90
CA GLY A 130 9.24 23.16 -19.85
C GLY A 130 9.05 23.93 -21.16
N GLN A 131 7.81 24.28 -21.51
CA GLN A 131 7.46 25.00 -22.74
C GLN A 131 7.16 26.49 -22.50
N ALA A 132 6.73 26.86 -21.29
CA ALA A 132 6.42 28.23 -20.92
C ALA A 132 7.68 29.02 -20.48
N SER A 133 7.59 30.35 -20.55
CA SER A 133 8.56 31.22 -19.88
C SER A 133 8.52 30.97 -18.36
N PHE A 134 9.67 31.09 -17.70
CA PHE A 134 9.83 30.76 -16.28
C PHE A 134 8.87 31.56 -15.39
N ASP A 135 7.85 30.90 -14.84
CA ASP A 135 6.90 31.47 -13.89
C ASP A 135 7.11 30.90 -12.47
N PRO A 136 7.58 31.71 -11.51
CA PRO A 136 7.84 31.26 -10.14
C PRO A 136 6.56 30.82 -9.39
N TRP A 137 5.39 31.34 -9.76
CA TRP A 137 4.12 30.94 -9.14
C TRP A 137 3.73 29.53 -9.56
N LEU A 138 3.88 29.21 -10.84
CA LEU A 138 3.63 27.87 -11.36
C LEU A 138 4.57 26.84 -10.73
N MET A 139 5.84 27.22 -10.50
CA MET A 139 6.82 26.41 -9.80
C MET A 139 6.42 26.14 -8.34
N ALA A 140 5.90 27.15 -7.62
CA ALA A 140 5.42 26.99 -6.25
C ALA A 140 4.22 26.02 -6.18
N VAL A 141 3.26 26.15 -7.11
CA VAL A 141 2.13 25.22 -7.22
C VAL A 141 2.60 23.80 -7.50
N TYR A 142 3.59 23.63 -8.38
CA TYR A 142 4.20 22.32 -8.66
C TYR A 142 4.80 21.69 -7.41
N TRP A 143 5.60 22.43 -6.64
CA TRP A 143 6.19 21.92 -5.40
C TRP A 143 5.14 21.56 -4.35
N MET A 144 4.10 22.38 -4.20
CA MET A 144 3.00 22.11 -3.28
C MET A 144 2.25 20.82 -3.66
N LEU A 145 2.03 20.61 -4.97
CA LEU A 145 1.44 19.38 -5.50
C LEU A 145 2.33 18.16 -5.22
N GLN A 146 3.66 18.26 -5.38
CA GLN A 146 4.57 17.17 -5.07
C GLN A 146 4.52 16.75 -3.59
N ILE A 147 4.49 17.74 -2.68
CA ILE A 147 4.37 17.49 -1.24
C ILE A 147 3.04 16.79 -0.93
N PHE A 148 1.94 17.26 -1.51
CA PHE A 148 0.62 16.67 -1.31
C PHE A 148 0.55 15.21 -1.81
N ILE A 149 1.14 14.91 -2.98
CA ILE A 149 1.20 13.53 -3.49
C ILE A 149 2.02 12.64 -2.57
N LEU A 150 3.15 13.13 -2.06
CA LEU A 150 3.99 12.37 -1.14
C LEU A 150 3.27 12.07 0.17
N GLU A 151 2.64 13.10 0.75
CA GLU A 151 1.85 12.96 1.98
C GLU A 151 0.70 11.97 1.79
N TYR A 152 0.01 12.06 0.66
CA TYR A 152 -1.06 11.14 0.31
C TYR A 152 -0.57 9.69 0.14
N ALA A 153 0.56 9.48 -0.52
CA ALA A 153 1.15 8.14 -0.69
C ALA A 153 1.58 7.53 0.66
N VAL A 154 2.14 8.35 1.56
CA VAL A 154 2.49 7.91 2.92
C VAL A 154 1.22 7.62 3.74
N TYR A 155 0.18 8.43 3.60
CA TYR A 155 -1.10 8.20 4.26
C TYR A 155 -1.74 6.87 3.82
N ASP A 156 -1.78 6.58 2.51
CA ASP A 156 -2.29 5.31 1.99
C ASP A 156 -1.52 4.12 2.58
N PHE A 157 -0.19 4.20 2.59
CA PHE A 157 0.67 3.19 3.21
C PHE A 157 0.39 2.98 4.71
N LEU A 158 0.30 4.07 5.48
CA LEU A 158 0.01 4.00 6.92
C LEU A 158 -1.39 3.45 7.18
N HIS A 159 -2.38 3.83 6.37
CA HIS A 159 -3.75 3.33 6.46
C HIS A 159 -3.82 1.83 6.16
N SER A 160 -3.15 1.36 5.11
CA SER A 160 -3.01 -0.06 4.78
C SER A 160 -2.33 -0.84 5.91
N PHE A 161 -1.30 -0.27 6.54
CA PHE A 161 -0.64 -0.87 7.71
C PHE A 161 -1.55 -0.92 8.95
N GLN A 162 -2.30 0.14 9.21
CA GLN A 162 -3.28 0.19 10.31
C GLN A 162 -4.41 -0.82 10.11
N MET A 163 -4.91 -1.01 8.89
CA MET A 163 -5.90 -2.04 8.59
C MET A 163 -5.37 -3.45 8.89
N LEU A 164 -4.12 -3.73 8.53
CA LEU A 164 -3.46 -5.01 8.85
C LEU A 164 -3.28 -5.21 10.36
N LEU A 165 -2.91 -4.17 11.12
CA LEU A 165 -2.77 -4.24 12.57
C LEU A 165 -4.13 -4.36 13.29
N GLY A 166 -5.14 -3.63 12.82
CA GLY A 166 -6.50 -3.61 13.35
C GLY A 166 -7.23 -4.95 13.18
N ARG A 167 -6.75 -5.82 12.27
CA ARG A 167 -7.25 -7.18 12.01
C ARG A 167 -7.40 -8.02 13.28
N ASN A 168 -6.48 -7.92 14.22
CA ASN A 168 -6.55 -8.68 15.47
C ASN A 168 -7.77 -8.30 16.32
N SER A 169 -8.24 -7.06 16.24
CA SER A 169 -9.44 -6.61 16.97
C SER A 169 -10.73 -7.03 16.26
N LEU A 170 -10.76 -6.91 14.92
CA LEU A 170 -11.91 -7.23 14.07
C LEU A 170 -12.13 -8.75 13.96
N GLU A 171 -11.08 -9.55 13.80
CA GLU A 171 -11.19 -11.01 13.81
C GLU A 171 -11.64 -11.53 15.17
N ARG A 172 -11.17 -10.95 16.28
CA ARG A 172 -11.68 -11.30 17.62
C ARG A 172 -13.16 -10.99 17.74
N HIS A 173 -13.62 -9.84 17.25
CA HIS A 173 -15.05 -9.48 17.25
C HIS A 173 -15.89 -10.41 16.37
N ALA A 174 -15.39 -10.76 15.18
CA ALA A 174 -16.06 -11.68 14.27
C ALA A 174 -16.15 -13.11 14.84
N ARG A 175 -15.06 -13.61 15.44
CA ARG A 175 -15.04 -14.91 16.14
C ARG A 175 -16.00 -14.93 17.33
N GLN A 176 -15.99 -13.88 18.16
CA GLN A 176 -16.94 -13.75 19.27
C GLN A 176 -18.39 -13.70 18.78
N LYS A 177 -18.67 -13.00 17.68
CA LYS A 177 -20.03 -12.94 17.11
C LYS A 177 -20.47 -14.30 16.58
N LYS A 178 -19.58 -15.07 15.94
CA LYS A 178 -19.84 -16.43 15.44
C LYS A 178 -20.04 -17.43 16.58
N GLU A 179 -19.27 -17.33 17.66
CA GLU A 179 -19.45 -18.13 18.88
C GLU A 179 -20.76 -17.81 19.58
N ARG A 180 -21.12 -16.54 19.73
CA ARG A 180 -22.44 -16.13 20.28
C ARG A 180 -23.60 -16.69 19.44
N TRP A 181 -23.47 -16.68 18.11
CA TRP A 181 -24.46 -17.27 17.22
C TRP A 181 -24.56 -18.79 17.34
N LYS A 182 -23.43 -19.50 17.46
CA LYS A 182 -23.41 -20.95 17.70
C LYS A 182 -24.03 -21.32 19.04
N ARG A 183 -23.70 -20.59 20.12
CA ARG A 183 -24.32 -20.79 21.44
C ARG A 183 -25.83 -20.56 21.40
N LYS A 184 -26.31 -19.51 20.73
CA LYS A 184 -27.76 -19.27 20.54
C LYS A 184 -28.44 -20.43 19.82
N LYS A 185 -27.83 -20.99 18.76
CA LYS A 185 -28.36 -22.15 18.03
C LYS A 185 -28.38 -23.42 18.89
N GLN A 186 -27.38 -23.64 19.74
CA GLN A 186 -27.35 -24.78 20.66
C GLN A 186 -28.43 -24.67 21.73
N ILE A 187 -28.60 -23.49 22.34
CA ILE A 187 -29.66 -23.24 23.34
C ILE A 187 -31.06 -23.42 22.73
N LEU A 188 -31.27 -23.00 21.47
CA LEU A 188 -32.54 -23.22 20.77
C LEU A 188 -32.81 -24.71 20.54
N LYS A 189 -31.80 -25.48 20.12
CA LYS A 189 -31.92 -26.94 19.97
C LYS A 189 -32.19 -27.66 21.28
N GLU A 190 -31.47 -27.31 22.35
CA GLU A 190 -31.71 -27.89 23.69
C GLU A 190 -33.11 -27.56 24.21
N ARG A 191 -33.62 -26.35 23.94
CA ARG A 191 -35.01 -25.99 24.28
C ARG A 191 -36.05 -26.80 23.49
N GLU A 192 -35.81 -27.04 22.20
CA GLU A 192 -36.67 -27.88 21.37
C GLU A 192 -36.67 -29.34 21.84
N GLU A 193 -35.54 -29.87 22.33
CA GLU A 193 -35.45 -31.24 22.88
C GLU A 193 -36.01 -31.38 24.30
N THR A 194 -36.04 -30.31 25.10
CA THR A 194 -36.51 -30.37 26.50
C THR A 194 -38.01 -30.08 26.65
N TYR A 195 -38.60 -29.34 25.71
CA TYR A 195 -39.99 -28.86 25.78
C TYR A 195 -40.86 -29.20 24.55
N GLY A 196 -40.30 -29.92 23.57
CA GLY A 196 -41.04 -30.52 22.45
C GLY A 196 -41.24 -32.01 22.68
#